data_AF-A0A0V1JTS1-F1
#
_entry.id   AF-A0A0V1JTS1-F1
#
_cell.length_a   1.000
_cell.length_b   1.000
_cell.length_c   1.000
_cell.angle_alpha   90.00
_cell.angle_beta   90.00
_cell.angle_gamma   90.00
#
_symmetry.space_group_name_H-M   'P 1'
#
loop_
_entity.id
_entity.type
_entity.pdbx_description
1 polymer ?
#
loop_
_entity_poly.entity_id
_entity_poly.type
_entity_poly.pdbx_seq_one_letter_code
_entity_poly.pdbx_strand_id
1 'polypeptide(L)'
;MDITCDHFLLLLVLVLVLLLLKYYNERPSTICFHPLMRYWFDMLYVFYLLEISNAVFTASILHDYCVYLNKISMSKSHFTSYHGQIGLSVILHMTFQLFMGILLQFYSQFRTLIFIPYRLLRTFHLLSAFLLIATSLLTCFMHEDWKSYSTAPATGNAENSFNEDTDDLPNGRNFNKANSLLSQAECAVLKMSEPVPCNAVPVHGYDFNVNLNDYSELFNSFATTGFQAKSFSDSVIQINKMLEEKKSIPDFEDPSLSEFEFPNFFRPKTGCTIFLAYTSNMVSSGLREVIRFLVDCLVTSAGGIEEDLIKCLAPTYLGDYRLDGAQLRQKGFNRIGNLLIPNRNYCLFEDWLMPILDKLVEEQTTQNVSWTPHKLIYRLGLEINCSQSIYYWAAKNKIPVFCPGITDGSLGDMLYFHSIHRSPLKLDIVEDVRLINDMAVKSIKTGMIILGAGLIKHHVCNANLMRNGANYSVFVNTAQEYDGSDAGALPDEAVSWGKIRSDAKPVKLFCDATIAFPLLVSQTFLQHHQQARAKNLSG
;
A
#
# COMPACT_ATOMS: atom_id res chain seq x y z
N MET A 1 27.31 34.84 31.09
CA MET A 1 27.66 34.23 29.80
C MET A 1 26.44 33.43 29.36
N ASP A 2 25.50 34.12 28.72
CA ASP A 2 24.23 33.53 28.29
C ASP A 2 24.41 32.85 26.95
N ILE A 3 24.48 31.53 27.00
CA ILE A 3 24.43 30.67 25.81
C ILE A 3 22.95 30.66 25.39
N THR A 4 22.61 31.36 24.30
CA THR A 4 21.24 31.33 23.76
C THR A 4 20.86 29.92 23.31
N CYS A 5 19.56 29.60 23.30
CA CYS A 5 19.02 28.27 22.99
C CYS A 5 19.60 27.65 21.69
N ASP A 6 19.94 28.48 20.71
CA ASP A 6 20.54 28.07 19.44
C ASP A 6 21.98 27.55 19.59
N HIS A 7 22.77 28.13 20.50
CA HIS A 7 24.11 27.66 20.82
C HIS A 7 24.06 26.33 21.58
N PHE A 8 23.01 26.09 22.37
CA PHE A 8 22.81 24.81 23.06
C PHE A 8 22.48 23.68 22.08
N LEU A 9 21.64 23.95 21.08
CA LEU A 9 21.31 22.98 20.03
C LEU A 9 22.53 22.63 19.17
N LEU A 10 23.34 23.64 18.80
CA LEU A 10 24.58 23.43 18.06
C LEU A 10 25.59 22.60 18.86
N LEU A 11 25.72 22.88 20.17
CA LEU A 11 26.59 22.13 21.07
C LEU A 11 26.09 20.68 21.23
N LEU A 12 24.78 20.47 21.32
CA LEU A 12 24.16 19.14 21.43
C LEU A 12 24.42 18.30 20.16
N VAL A 13 24.28 18.89 18.98
CA VAL A 13 24.61 18.25 17.70
C VAL A 13 26.11 17.94 17.63
N LEU A 14 26.97 18.85 18.09
CA LEU A 14 28.43 18.63 18.14
C LEU A 14 28.79 17.45 19.06
N VAL A 15 28.16 17.37 20.24
CA VAL A 15 28.35 16.28 21.20
C VAL A 15 27.87 14.95 20.63
N LEU A 16 26.71 14.93 19.96
CA LEU A 16 26.19 13.73 19.27
C LEU A 16 27.13 13.25 18.17
N VAL A 17 27.67 14.16 17.35
CA VAL A 17 28.65 13.84 16.31
C VAL A 17 29.95 13.29 16.91
N LEU A 18 30.45 13.89 17.99
CA LEU A 18 31.66 13.42 18.69
C LEU A 18 31.45 12.07 19.38
N LEU A 19 30.27 11.80 19.94
CA LEU A 19 29.91 10.51 20.53
C LEU A 19 29.78 9.41 19.47
N LEU A 20 29.19 9.74 18.31
CA LEU A 20 29.13 8.82 17.17
C LEU A 20 30.53 8.50 16.61
N LEU A 21 31.41 9.50 16.54
CA LEU A 21 32.82 9.33 16.14
C LEU A 21 33.59 8.44 17.14
N LYS A 22 33.37 8.63 18.44
CA LYS A 22 33.97 7.78 19.49
C LYS A 22 33.48 6.34 19.39
N TYR A 23 32.16 6.15 19.25
CA TYR A 23 31.54 4.83 19.08
C TYR A 23 32.01 4.11 17.80
N TYR A 24 32.38 4.85 16.75
CA TYR A 24 32.92 4.28 15.53
C TYR A 24 34.42 3.93 15.65
N ASN A 25 35.20 4.74 16.39
CA ASN A 25 36.64 4.52 16.61
C ASN A 25 36.95 3.38 17.61
N GLU A 26 36.06 3.11 18.57
CA GLU A 26 36.28 2.09 19.61
C GLU A 26 35.81 0.69 19.21
N ARG A 27 35.39 0.46 17.96
CA ARG A 27 34.96 -0.87 17.50
C ARG A 27 36.15 -1.83 17.32
N PRO A 28 36.07 -3.07 17.83
CA PRO A 28 37.11 -4.06 17.60
C PRO A 28 37.21 -4.41 16.11
N SER A 29 38.45 -4.55 15.62
CA SER A 29 38.83 -4.76 14.21
C SER A 29 38.45 -6.12 13.61
N THR A 30 37.55 -6.87 14.24
CA THR A 30 37.27 -8.28 13.93
C THR A 30 35.98 -8.53 13.15
N ILE A 31 35.20 -7.51 12.80
CA ILE A 31 34.04 -7.68 11.90
C ILE A 31 34.46 -7.38 10.46
N CYS A 32 34.90 -8.42 9.74
CA CYS A 32 35.09 -8.36 8.29
C CYS A 32 33.72 -8.32 7.59
N PHE A 33 33.22 -7.12 7.30
CA PHE A 33 32.12 -6.97 6.35
C PHE A 33 32.57 -7.44 4.97
N HIS A 34 31.71 -8.19 4.28
CA HIS A 34 31.88 -8.53 2.87
C HIS A 34 32.15 -7.24 2.06
N PRO A 35 33.07 -7.22 1.07
CA PRO A 35 33.51 -5.99 0.39
C PRO A 35 32.37 -5.13 -0.17
N LEU A 36 31.28 -5.77 -0.63
CA LEU A 36 30.04 -5.12 -1.07
C LEU A 36 29.33 -4.34 0.04
N MET A 37 29.19 -4.92 1.25
CA MET A 37 28.54 -4.25 2.38
C MET A 37 29.33 -3.02 2.83
N ARG A 38 30.67 -3.09 2.75
CA ARG A 38 31.53 -1.96 3.07
C ARG A 38 31.43 -0.84 2.03
N TYR A 39 31.37 -1.19 0.75
CA TYR A 39 31.09 -0.24 -0.34
C TYR A 39 29.75 0.49 -0.15
N TRP A 40 28.70 -0.24 0.21
CA TRP A 40 27.39 0.37 0.48
C TRP A 40 27.40 1.27 1.71
N PHE A 41 28.11 0.88 2.77
CA PHE A 41 28.27 1.71 3.97
C PHE A 41 29.06 3.00 3.67
N ASP A 42 30.14 2.92 2.90
CA ASP A 42 30.94 4.10 2.53
C ASP A 42 30.13 5.04 1.61
N MET A 43 29.33 4.49 0.68
CA MET A 43 28.38 5.27 -0.13
C MET A 43 27.31 5.96 0.72
N LEU A 44 26.66 5.23 1.63
CA LEU A 44 25.67 5.79 2.57
C LEU A 44 26.28 6.88 3.46
N TYR A 45 27.53 6.70 3.89
CA TYR A 45 28.23 7.69 4.68
C TYR A 45 28.53 8.97 3.86
N VAL A 46 28.96 8.85 2.60
CA VAL A 46 29.16 10.02 1.72
C VAL A 46 27.84 10.74 1.42
N PHE A 47 26.75 10.00 1.19
CA PHE A 47 25.41 10.59 1.03
C PHE A 47 24.96 11.34 2.28
N TYR A 48 25.16 10.75 3.46
CA TYR A 48 24.83 11.38 4.74
C TYR A 48 25.61 12.69 4.96
N LEU A 49 26.87 12.74 4.56
CA LEU A 49 27.69 13.94 4.65
C LEU A 49 27.28 15.03 3.65
N LEU A 50 26.86 14.65 2.45
CA LEU A 50 26.31 15.58 1.47
C LEU A 50 25.01 16.21 1.99
N GLU A 51 24.13 15.41 2.59
CA GLU A 51 22.87 15.90 3.18
C GLU A 51 23.12 16.84 4.37
N ILE A 52 24.05 16.52 5.27
CA ILE A 52 24.41 17.42 6.37
C ILE A 52 25.02 18.71 5.84
N SER A 53 25.93 18.62 4.86
CA SER A 53 26.54 19.80 4.25
C SER A 53 25.51 20.70 3.57
N ASN A 54 24.50 20.10 2.92
CA ASN A 54 23.38 20.83 2.33
C ASN A 54 22.54 21.51 3.41
N ALA A 55 22.15 20.78 4.46
CA ALA A 55 21.34 21.31 5.55
C ALA A 55 22.02 22.50 6.25
N VAL A 56 23.32 22.41 6.54
CA VAL A 56 24.07 23.51 7.16
C VAL A 56 24.19 24.71 6.21
N PHE A 57 24.44 24.48 4.92
CA PHE A 57 24.54 25.55 3.94
C PHE A 57 23.19 26.27 3.73
N THR A 58 22.08 25.52 3.65
CA THR A 58 20.73 26.07 3.59
C THR A 58 20.41 26.89 4.83
N ALA A 59 20.80 26.42 6.02
CA ALA A 59 20.64 27.19 7.26
C ALA A 59 21.45 28.49 7.26
N SER A 60 22.69 28.49 6.76
CA SER A 60 23.49 29.71 6.63
C SER A 60 22.91 30.70 5.62
N ILE A 61 22.43 30.24 4.46
CA ILE A 61 21.75 31.12 3.49
C ILE A 61 20.48 31.70 4.08
N LEU A 62 19.68 30.89 4.77
CA LEU A 62 18.44 31.35 5.39
C LEU A 62 18.71 32.39 6.46
N HIS A 63 19.74 32.18 7.29
CA HIS A 63 20.21 33.17 8.25
C HIS A 63 20.61 34.49 7.57
N ASP A 64 21.46 34.45 6.55
CA ASP A 64 21.91 35.66 5.83
C ASP A 64 20.76 36.36 5.11
N TYR A 65 19.79 35.61 4.60
CA TYR A 65 18.58 36.12 4.00
C TYR A 65 17.65 36.79 5.04
N CYS A 66 17.51 36.20 6.23
CA CYS A 66 16.78 36.81 7.34
C CYS A 66 17.45 38.10 7.84
N VAL A 67 18.78 38.13 7.93
CA VAL A 67 19.55 39.34 8.27
C VAL A 67 19.38 40.42 7.19
N TYR A 68 19.35 40.03 5.91
CA TYR A 68 19.11 40.91 4.78
C TYR A 68 17.68 41.51 4.81
N LEU A 69 16.65 40.70 5.03
CA LEU A 69 15.26 41.17 5.16
C LEU A 69 15.09 42.12 6.36
N ASN A 70 15.76 41.83 7.48
CA ASN A 70 15.73 42.69 8.66
C ASN A 70 16.42 44.04 8.39
N LYS A 71 17.48 44.08 7.58
CA LYS A 71 18.13 45.32 7.14
C LYS A 71 17.31 46.13 6.13
N ILE A 72 16.58 45.48 5.21
CA ILE A 72 15.62 46.15 4.30
C ILE A 72 14.54 46.88 5.11
N SER A 73 14.02 46.23 6.15
CA SER A 73 13.02 46.79 7.05
C SER A 73 13.47 48.07 7.79
N MET A 74 14.78 48.35 7.87
CA MET A 74 15.35 49.47 8.64
C MET A 74 15.98 50.60 7.78
N SER A 75 15.70 50.63 6.47
CA SER A 75 16.04 51.72 5.52
C SER A 75 17.47 52.28 5.58
N LYS A 76 18.51 51.45 5.75
CA LYS A 76 19.92 51.92 5.70
C LYS A 76 20.57 51.61 4.35
N SER A 77 21.16 52.64 3.74
CA SER A 77 21.85 52.59 2.45
C SER A 77 23.25 51.98 2.56
N HIS A 78 23.38 50.66 2.44
CA HIS A 78 24.62 50.02 1.98
C HIS A 78 24.27 48.70 1.28
N PHE A 79 23.96 48.81 -0.01
CA PHE A 79 23.39 47.74 -0.83
C PHE A 79 24.44 46.86 -1.54
N THR A 80 25.73 47.22 -1.55
CA THR A 80 26.69 46.64 -2.51
C THR A 80 27.66 45.57 -1.97
N SER A 81 27.93 45.48 -0.66
CA SER A 81 28.87 44.45 -0.15
C SER A 81 28.23 43.09 0.16
N TYR A 82 26.95 43.06 0.56
CA TYR A 82 26.30 41.84 1.04
C TYR A 82 25.84 40.90 -0.09
N HIS A 83 25.39 41.45 -1.23
CA HIS A 83 25.05 40.65 -2.41
C HIS A 83 26.27 39.98 -3.05
N GLY A 84 27.44 40.64 -3.05
CA GLY A 84 28.70 40.03 -3.50
C GLY A 84 29.14 38.86 -2.62
N GLN A 85 28.88 38.94 -1.31
CA GLN A 85 29.26 37.90 -0.34
C GLN A 85 28.32 36.69 -0.38
N ILE A 86 27.01 36.89 -0.51
CA ILE A 86 26.05 35.79 -0.73
C ILE A 86 26.34 35.11 -2.08
N GLY A 87 26.62 35.89 -3.12
CA GLY A 87 27.03 35.36 -4.43
C GLY A 87 28.30 34.51 -4.36
N LEU A 88 29.33 34.97 -3.64
CA LEU A 88 30.59 34.22 -3.49
C LEU A 88 30.40 32.93 -2.68
N SER A 89 29.58 32.94 -1.63
CA SER A 89 29.26 31.75 -0.82
C SER A 89 28.50 30.71 -1.64
N VAL A 90 27.54 31.14 -2.46
CA VAL A 90 26.81 30.28 -3.40
C VAL A 90 27.75 29.70 -4.46
N ILE A 91 28.65 30.50 -5.04
CA ILE A 91 29.62 30.02 -6.04
C ILE A 91 30.56 28.97 -5.43
N LEU A 92 31.11 29.22 -4.24
CA LEU A 92 31.99 28.28 -3.54
C LEU A 92 31.27 26.95 -3.21
N HIS A 93 30.02 27.02 -2.76
CA HIS A 93 29.23 25.82 -2.48
C HIS A 93 28.88 25.05 -3.76
N MET A 94 28.44 25.73 -4.82
CA MET A 94 28.16 25.09 -6.11
C MET A 94 29.42 24.44 -6.70
N THR A 95 30.59 25.06 -6.52
CA THR A 95 31.88 24.53 -6.97
C THR A 95 32.26 23.27 -6.18
N PHE A 96 32.03 23.28 -4.86
CA PHE A 96 32.24 22.11 -4.00
C PHE A 96 31.28 20.95 -4.36
N GLN A 97 30.00 21.23 -4.60
CA GLN A 97 29.01 20.24 -5.02
C GLN A 97 29.34 19.63 -6.40
N LEU A 98 29.76 20.48 -7.35
CA LEU A 98 30.18 20.02 -8.68
C LEU A 98 31.43 19.13 -8.59
N PHE A 99 32.40 19.50 -7.76
CA PHE A 99 33.60 18.70 -7.53
C PHE A 99 33.28 17.34 -6.88
N MET A 100 32.41 17.31 -5.87
CA MET A 100 31.97 16.07 -5.21
C MET A 100 31.15 15.19 -6.15
N GLY A 101 30.30 15.78 -6.99
CA GLY A 101 29.54 15.08 -8.03
C GLY A 101 30.45 14.44 -9.09
N ILE A 102 31.47 15.17 -9.56
CA ILE A 102 32.48 14.62 -10.50
C ILE A 102 33.27 13.49 -9.84
N LEU A 103 33.62 13.61 -8.55
CA LEU A 103 34.34 12.57 -7.82
C LEU A 103 33.52 11.27 -7.69
N LEU A 104 32.22 11.40 -7.39
CA LEU A 104 31.27 10.29 -7.32
C LEU A 104 31.04 9.65 -8.70
N GLN A 105 31.01 10.46 -9.76
CA GLN A 105 30.85 9.97 -11.13
C GLN A 105 32.11 9.24 -11.62
N PHE A 106 33.30 9.75 -11.31
CA PHE A 106 34.58 9.05 -11.53
C PHE A 106 34.63 7.72 -10.77
N TYR A 107 34.10 7.67 -9.55
CA TYR A 107 34.02 6.46 -8.73
C TYR A 107 33.04 5.42 -9.32
N SER A 108 31.92 5.87 -9.90
CA SER A 108 30.93 4.98 -10.52
C SER A 108 31.43 4.29 -11.81
N GLN A 109 32.39 4.90 -12.51
CA GLN A 109 32.92 4.37 -13.78
C GLN A 109 34.04 3.33 -13.61
N PHE A 110 34.79 3.35 -12.50
CA PHE A 110 35.81 2.34 -12.22
C PHE A 110 35.24 1.21 -11.35
N ARG A 111 34.72 0.15 -11.99
CA ARG A 111 34.24 -1.10 -11.36
C ARG A 111 35.34 -1.97 -10.70
N THR A 112 36.50 -1.41 -10.39
CA THR A 112 37.60 -2.14 -9.74
C THR A 112 38.03 -1.42 -8.46
N LEU A 113 38.23 -2.20 -7.38
CA LEU A 113 38.62 -1.77 -6.04
C LEU A 113 39.85 -0.85 -6.06
N ILE A 114 39.66 0.45 -6.24
CA ILE A 114 40.69 1.43 -5.90
C ILE A 114 40.29 2.03 -4.55
N PHE A 115 41.03 1.59 -3.55
CA PHE A 115 40.91 1.94 -2.14
C PHE A 115 41.28 3.42 -1.96
N ILE A 116 40.36 4.26 -1.48
CA ILE A 116 40.74 5.59 -1.01
C ILE A 116 41.30 5.41 0.41
N PRO A 117 42.57 5.77 0.69
CA PRO A 117 43.12 5.62 2.02
C PRO A 117 42.27 6.44 3.01
N TYR A 118 41.77 5.80 4.07
CA TYR A 118 41.00 6.45 5.13
C TYR A 118 41.64 7.75 5.66
N ARG A 119 42.97 7.83 5.64
CA ARG A 119 43.72 9.06 5.97
C ARG A 119 43.38 10.23 5.05
N LEU A 120 43.18 9.99 3.75
CA LEU A 120 42.83 11.02 2.78
C LEU A 120 41.41 11.54 3.02
N LEU A 121 40.43 10.64 3.21
CA LEU A 121 39.05 11.02 3.55
C LEU A 121 38.99 11.83 4.86
N ARG A 122 39.74 11.38 5.88
CA ARG A 122 39.85 12.08 7.17
C ARG A 122 40.46 13.47 7.02
N THR A 123 41.49 13.65 6.19
CA THR A 123 42.08 14.96 5.93
C THR A 123 41.10 15.89 5.23
N PHE A 124 40.35 15.41 4.24
CA PHE A 124 39.31 16.21 3.59
C PHE A 124 38.18 16.59 4.54
N HIS A 125 37.81 15.70 5.46
CA HIS A 125 36.79 15.96 6.47
C HIS A 125 37.21 17.02 7.49
N LEU A 126 38.46 16.95 7.93
CA LEU A 126 39.04 17.96 8.81
C LEU A 126 39.14 19.30 8.09
N LEU A 127 39.49 19.30 6.80
CA LEU A 127 39.56 20.52 5.99
C LEU A 127 38.18 21.17 5.80
N SER A 128 37.13 20.38 5.54
CA SER A 128 35.76 20.89 5.40
C SER A 128 35.22 21.43 6.72
N ALA A 129 35.48 20.74 7.84
CA ALA A 129 35.12 21.24 9.17
C ALA A 129 35.88 22.53 9.52
N PHE A 130 37.16 22.62 9.16
CA PHE A 130 37.97 23.82 9.39
C PHE A 130 37.49 25.02 8.56
N LEU A 131 37.11 24.79 7.30
CA LEU A 131 36.49 25.81 6.44
C LEU A 131 35.16 26.30 7.02
N LEU A 132 34.32 25.41 7.55
CA LEU A 132 33.07 25.74 8.22
C LEU A 132 33.26 26.58 9.49
N ILE A 133 34.27 26.22 10.28
CA ILE A 133 34.63 26.96 11.50
C ILE A 133 35.22 28.32 11.15
N ALA A 134 36.08 28.39 10.12
CA ALA A 134 36.67 29.64 9.66
C ALA A 134 35.62 30.62 9.10
N THR A 135 34.66 30.14 8.32
CA THR A 135 33.55 30.98 7.82
C THR A 135 32.64 31.46 8.95
N SER A 136 32.37 30.61 9.95
CA SER A 136 31.57 30.96 11.13
C SER A 136 32.29 31.94 12.09
N LEU A 137 33.62 31.85 12.19
CA LEU A 137 34.41 32.81 12.98
C LEU A 137 34.57 34.15 12.26
N LEU A 138 34.72 34.16 10.93
CA LEU A 138 34.74 35.40 10.15
C LEU A 138 33.43 36.19 10.28
N THR A 139 32.28 35.50 10.30
CA THR A 139 30.98 36.15 10.51
C THR A 139 30.82 36.68 11.93
N CYS A 140 31.41 36.03 12.95
CA CYS A 140 31.44 36.53 14.33
C CYS A 140 32.37 37.74 14.52
N PHE A 141 33.60 37.73 13.98
CA PHE A 141 34.55 38.85 14.14
C PHE A 141 34.06 40.16 13.51
N MET A 142 33.36 40.08 12.37
CA MET A 142 32.78 41.26 11.71
C MET A 142 31.58 41.87 12.48
N HIS A 143 31.01 41.13 13.45
CA HIS A 143 29.96 41.63 14.35
C HIS A 143 30.54 42.47 15.50
N GLU A 144 31.81 42.26 15.89
CA GLU A 144 32.49 43.07 16.91
C GLU A 144 33.05 44.39 16.34
N ASP A 145 33.57 44.40 15.12
CA ASP A 145 34.00 45.64 14.42
C ASP A 145 32.86 46.64 14.20
N TRP A 146 31.60 46.20 14.29
CA TRP A 146 30.44 47.10 14.21
C TRP A 146 30.15 47.84 15.53
N LYS A 147 30.52 47.28 16.69
CA LYS A 147 30.34 47.98 17.98
C LYS A 147 31.24 49.22 18.08
N SER A 148 32.44 49.18 17.48
CA SER A 148 33.42 50.28 17.52
C SER A 148 33.10 51.44 16.56
N TYR A 149 32.27 51.22 15.54
CA TYR A 149 31.88 52.26 14.55
C TYR A 149 30.63 53.08 14.93
N SER A 150 29.99 52.79 16.06
CA SER A 150 28.69 53.40 16.43
C SER A 150 28.77 54.63 17.36
N THR A 151 29.96 55.09 17.76
CA THR A 151 30.12 56.28 18.60
C THR A 151 30.53 57.51 17.78
N ALA A 152 29.54 58.26 17.26
CA ALA A 152 29.69 59.66 16.86
C ALA A 152 28.41 60.45 17.20
N PRO A 153 28.50 61.66 17.77
CA PRO A 153 27.38 62.32 18.44
C PRO A 153 26.53 63.15 17.47
N ALA A 154 25.21 63.03 17.56
CA ALA A 154 24.28 63.92 16.88
C ALA A 154 23.58 64.84 17.90
N THR A 155 23.92 66.11 17.81
CA THR A 155 23.25 67.26 18.42
C THR A 155 21.84 67.46 17.87
N GLY A 156 20.88 67.88 18.70
CA GLY A 156 19.61 68.43 18.22
C GLY A 156 18.48 68.40 19.25
N ASN A 157 18.21 69.56 19.86
CA ASN A 157 17.23 69.84 20.90
C ASN A 157 15.77 69.51 20.52
N ALA A 158 15.01 69.01 21.50
CA ALA A 158 13.62 69.40 21.73
C ALA A 158 13.31 69.30 23.23
N GLU A 159 12.84 70.41 23.79
CA GLU A 159 12.66 70.67 25.22
C GLU A 159 11.43 69.99 25.83
N ASN A 160 11.60 69.65 27.11
CA ASN A 160 10.65 69.76 28.24
C ASN A 160 9.29 69.04 28.19
N SER A 161 9.20 67.95 28.94
CA SER A 161 8.38 67.97 30.17
C SER A 161 8.84 66.86 31.13
N PHE A 162 9.19 67.28 32.35
CA PHE A 162 9.54 66.43 33.49
C PHE A 162 8.34 65.59 33.93
N ASN A 163 8.56 64.30 34.20
CA ASN A 163 8.23 63.67 35.49
C ASN A 163 8.79 62.24 35.59
N GLU A 164 9.82 62.12 36.43
CA GLU A 164 10.23 60.99 37.29
C GLU A 164 10.09 59.55 36.75
N ASP A 165 11.18 59.09 36.12
CA ASP A 165 11.57 57.68 36.11
C ASP A 165 12.17 57.28 37.47
N THR A 166 11.60 56.23 38.08
CA THR A 166 12.39 55.21 38.79
C THR A 166 11.82 53.84 38.42
N ASP A 167 12.47 53.16 37.45
CA ASP A 167 12.98 51.79 37.60
C ASP A 167 13.41 51.23 36.23
N ASP A 168 14.71 51.41 35.93
CA ASP A 168 15.43 50.72 34.88
C ASP A 168 15.81 49.30 35.35
N LEU A 169 15.27 48.26 34.70
CA LEU A 169 15.90 46.94 34.63
C LEU A 169 15.92 46.45 33.17
N PRO A 170 17.08 46.03 32.61
CA PRO A 170 17.18 45.57 31.21
C PRO A 170 16.49 44.21 30.94
N ASN A 171 15.92 43.55 31.95
CA ASN A 171 15.35 42.20 31.86
C ASN A 171 13.87 42.15 31.45
N GLY A 172 13.15 43.27 31.40
CA GLY A 172 11.68 43.29 31.18
C GLY A 172 11.23 43.00 29.74
N ARG A 173 12.03 43.34 28.72
CA ARG A 173 11.61 43.17 27.31
C ARG A 173 11.69 41.73 26.80
N ASN A 174 12.64 40.92 27.30
CA ASN A 174 12.75 39.50 26.93
C ASN A 174 11.71 38.63 27.65
N PHE A 175 11.36 38.96 28.89
CA PHE A 175 10.29 38.28 29.62
C PHE A 175 8.92 38.49 28.95
N ASN A 176 8.62 39.70 28.47
CA ASN A 176 7.35 39.98 27.79
C ASN A 176 7.22 39.28 26.43
N LYS A 177 8.33 39.14 25.68
CA LYS A 177 8.33 38.38 24.41
C LYS A 177 8.22 36.87 24.65
N ALA A 178 8.92 36.34 25.67
CA ALA A 178 8.79 34.93 26.06
C ALA A 178 7.37 34.60 26.56
N ASN A 179 6.78 35.47 27.37
CA ASN A 179 5.39 35.33 27.84
C ASN A 179 4.38 35.45 26.70
N SER A 180 4.64 36.32 25.71
CA SER A 180 3.81 36.42 24.51
C SER A 180 3.89 35.16 23.64
N LEU A 181 5.07 34.59 23.45
CA LEU A 181 5.26 33.32 22.73
C LEU A 181 4.65 32.12 23.48
N LEU A 182 4.77 32.11 24.81
CA LEU A 182 4.14 31.10 25.66
C LEU A 182 2.62 31.17 25.55
N SER A 183 2.05 32.39 25.61
CA SER A 183 0.62 32.61 25.44
C SER A 183 0.11 32.17 24.06
N GLN A 184 0.89 32.39 22.99
CA GLN A 184 0.56 31.88 21.65
C GLN A 184 0.59 30.34 21.60
N ALA A 185 1.59 29.71 22.22
CA ALA A 185 1.65 28.26 22.33
C ALA A 185 0.48 27.70 23.16
N GLU A 186 0.11 28.36 24.25
CA GLU A 186 -1.06 28.00 25.06
C GLU A 186 -2.36 28.11 24.26
N CYS A 187 -2.56 29.20 23.51
CA CYS A 187 -3.73 29.35 22.64
C CYS A 187 -3.78 28.26 21.54
N ALA A 188 -2.62 27.86 21.00
CA ALA A 188 -2.56 26.80 20.00
C ALA A 188 -2.85 25.41 20.59
N VAL A 189 -2.30 25.12 21.79
CA VAL A 189 -2.42 23.81 22.44
C VAL A 189 -3.78 23.64 23.12
N LEU A 190 -4.31 24.70 23.74
CA LEU A 190 -5.55 24.68 24.52
C LEU A 190 -6.75 25.22 23.73
N LYS A 191 -6.70 25.09 22.39
CA LYS A 191 -7.82 25.46 21.53
C LYS A 191 -9.05 24.62 21.89
N MET A 192 -10.12 25.29 22.34
CA MET A 192 -11.39 24.63 22.62
C MET A 192 -12.00 24.07 21.34
N SER A 193 -12.48 22.83 21.40
CA SER A 193 -13.19 22.19 20.29
C SER A 193 -14.64 22.67 20.22
N GLU A 194 -15.23 22.55 19.05
CA GLU A 194 -16.68 22.62 18.91
C GLU A 194 -17.36 21.42 19.61
N PRO A 195 -18.65 21.53 19.98
CA PRO A 195 -19.40 20.42 20.54
C PRO A 195 -19.46 19.23 19.56
N VAL A 196 -19.32 18.01 20.09
CA VAL A 196 -19.43 16.80 19.30
C VAL A 196 -20.90 16.59 18.88
N PRO A 197 -21.20 16.25 17.60
CA PRO A 197 -22.56 15.95 17.15
C PRO A 197 -23.27 14.88 18.00
N CYS A 198 -24.58 15.01 18.22
CA CYS A 198 -25.34 14.08 19.07
C CYS A 198 -25.43 12.64 18.53
N ASN A 199 -25.20 12.45 17.23
CA ASN A 199 -25.16 11.15 16.57
C ASN A 199 -23.73 10.58 16.47
N ALA A 200 -22.72 11.24 17.03
CA ALA A 200 -21.37 10.73 17.05
C ALA A 200 -21.29 9.48 17.94
N VAL A 201 -20.61 8.46 17.43
CA VAL A 201 -20.44 7.19 18.14
C VAL A 201 -19.10 7.23 18.88
N PRO A 202 -19.06 7.09 20.21
CA PRO A 202 -17.82 7.03 20.96
C PRO A 202 -17.04 5.76 20.65
N VAL A 203 -15.71 5.84 20.68
CA VAL A 203 -14.86 4.67 20.52
C VAL A 203 -14.97 3.79 21.76
N HIS A 204 -15.29 2.51 21.55
CA HIS A 204 -15.41 1.51 22.60
C HIS A 204 -15.10 0.12 22.02
N GLY A 205 -14.21 -0.62 22.67
CA GLY A 205 -13.83 -1.98 22.28
C GLY A 205 -14.69 -3.05 22.97
N TYR A 206 -14.42 -4.31 22.68
CA TYR A 206 -15.01 -5.41 23.44
C TYR A 206 -14.40 -5.49 24.83
N ASP A 207 -15.22 -5.58 25.88
CA ASP A 207 -14.76 -5.73 27.25
C ASP A 207 -14.81 -7.21 27.69
N PHE A 208 -13.64 -7.85 27.68
CA PHE A 208 -13.48 -9.23 28.12
C PHE A 208 -13.80 -9.45 29.62
N ASN A 209 -13.90 -8.39 30.44
CA ASN A 209 -14.33 -8.54 31.84
C ASN A 209 -15.84 -8.75 31.98
N VAL A 210 -16.62 -8.37 30.96
CA VAL A 210 -18.08 -8.53 30.97
C VAL A 210 -18.46 -9.90 30.41
N ASN A 211 -17.91 -10.25 29.25
CA ASN A 211 -18.20 -11.51 28.56
C ASN A 211 -16.89 -12.11 28.01
N LEU A 212 -16.56 -13.34 28.41
CA LEU A 212 -15.29 -13.97 28.03
C LEU A 212 -15.34 -14.73 26.69
N ASN A 213 -16.54 -15.09 26.19
CA ASN A 213 -16.71 -16.03 25.07
C ASN A 213 -17.85 -15.66 24.10
N ASP A 214 -18.26 -14.39 24.03
CA ASP A 214 -19.25 -13.96 23.05
C ASP A 214 -18.57 -13.39 21.79
N TYR A 215 -18.29 -14.28 20.84
CA TYR A 215 -17.69 -13.89 19.56
C TYR A 215 -18.62 -13.02 18.70
N SER A 216 -19.95 -13.17 18.84
CA SER A 216 -20.89 -12.31 18.12
C SER A 216 -20.72 -10.88 18.61
N GLU A 217 -20.67 -10.69 19.93
CA GLU A 217 -20.51 -9.37 20.51
C GLU A 217 -19.09 -8.79 20.29
N LEU A 218 -18.06 -9.64 20.27
CA LEU A 218 -16.72 -9.25 19.86
C LEU A 218 -16.70 -8.66 18.43
N PHE A 219 -17.36 -9.31 17.47
CA PHE A 219 -17.42 -8.77 16.10
C PHE A 219 -18.38 -7.58 15.96
N ASN A 220 -19.43 -7.49 16.79
CA ASN A 220 -20.26 -6.29 16.85
C ASN A 220 -19.47 -5.07 17.32
N SER A 221 -18.59 -5.24 18.32
CA SER A 221 -17.78 -4.14 18.86
C SER A 221 -16.79 -3.56 17.84
N PHE A 222 -16.51 -4.26 16.74
CA PHE A 222 -15.65 -3.73 15.67
C PHE A 222 -16.25 -2.45 15.05
N ALA A 223 -17.58 -2.27 15.10
CA ALA A 223 -18.27 -1.05 14.69
C ALA A 223 -17.85 0.20 15.49
N THR A 224 -17.34 0.02 16.70
CA THR A 224 -16.93 1.10 17.62
C THR A 224 -15.45 1.05 18.00
N THR A 225 -14.68 0.11 17.45
CA THR A 225 -13.26 -0.07 17.77
C THR A 225 -12.34 0.91 16.99
N GLY A 226 -12.70 1.26 15.75
CA GLY A 226 -11.92 2.17 14.90
C GLY A 226 -10.96 1.46 13.92
N PHE A 227 -10.30 2.26 13.06
CA PHE A 227 -9.39 1.80 12.00
C PHE A 227 -9.98 0.67 11.13
N GLN A 228 -9.21 -0.37 10.79
CA GLN A 228 -9.67 -1.46 9.92
C GLN A 228 -10.73 -2.35 10.58
N ALA A 229 -10.89 -2.33 11.91
CA ALA A 229 -12.01 -3.02 12.56
C ALA A 229 -13.35 -2.38 12.13
N LYS A 230 -13.41 -1.05 12.02
CA LYS A 230 -14.58 -0.36 11.46
C LYS A 230 -14.83 -0.74 10.01
N SER A 231 -13.79 -0.79 9.18
CA SER A 231 -13.90 -1.26 7.78
C SER A 231 -14.39 -2.71 7.69
N PHE A 232 -14.00 -3.58 8.63
CA PHE A 232 -14.53 -4.95 8.71
C PHE A 232 -16.03 -4.94 9.03
N SER A 233 -16.47 -4.19 10.05
CA SER A 233 -17.90 -4.07 10.38
C SER A 233 -18.72 -3.49 9.22
N ASP A 234 -18.21 -2.46 8.54
CA ASP A 234 -18.85 -1.90 7.35
C ASP A 234 -18.93 -2.92 6.20
N SER A 235 -17.91 -3.76 6.04
CA SER A 235 -17.92 -4.86 5.07
C SER A 235 -19.01 -5.89 5.38
N VAL A 236 -19.18 -6.27 6.66
CA VAL A 236 -20.28 -7.14 7.12
C VAL A 236 -21.64 -6.53 6.75
N ILE A 237 -21.82 -5.23 7.01
CA ILE A 237 -23.06 -4.51 6.67
C ILE A 237 -23.32 -4.54 5.16
N GLN A 238 -22.32 -4.25 4.33
CA GLN A 238 -22.49 -4.25 2.87
C GLN A 238 -22.81 -5.65 2.33
N ILE A 239 -22.11 -6.69 2.79
CA ILE A 239 -22.37 -8.06 2.35
C ILE A 239 -23.77 -8.52 2.77
N ASN A 240 -24.20 -8.24 4.00
CA ASN A 240 -25.56 -8.60 4.44
C ASN A 240 -26.65 -7.88 3.64
N LYS A 241 -26.42 -6.63 3.19
CA LYS A 241 -27.33 -5.96 2.25
C LYS A 241 -27.38 -6.68 0.90
N MET A 242 -26.24 -7.07 0.34
CA MET A 242 -26.19 -7.85 -0.90
C MET A 242 -27.01 -9.16 -0.75
N LEU A 243 -26.82 -9.87 0.37
CA LEU A 243 -27.50 -11.13 0.65
C LEU A 243 -29.00 -10.98 0.90
N GLU A 244 -29.43 -9.89 1.53
CA GLU A 244 -30.85 -9.62 1.73
C GLU A 244 -31.55 -9.30 0.42
N GLU A 245 -30.94 -8.44 -0.40
CA GLU A 245 -31.49 -8.13 -1.73
C GLU A 245 -31.44 -9.32 -2.68
N LYS A 246 -30.48 -10.22 -2.51
CA LYS A 246 -30.44 -11.46 -3.27
C LYS A 246 -31.69 -12.32 -3.04
N LYS A 247 -32.30 -12.28 -1.84
CA LYS A 247 -33.48 -13.11 -1.53
C LYS A 247 -34.72 -12.71 -2.33
N SER A 248 -34.78 -11.47 -2.84
CA SER A 248 -35.91 -11.08 -3.68
C SER A 248 -35.83 -11.76 -5.04
N ILE A 249 -36.97 -12.26 -5.50
CA ILE A 249 -37.16 -12.75 -6.86
C ILE A 249 -37.78 -11.58 -7.62
N PRO A 250 -37.09 -10.98 -8.60
CA PRO A 250 -37.65 -9.89 -9.37
C PRO A 250 -38.82 -10.40 -10.20
N ASP A 251 -39.90 -9.63 -10.25
CA ASP A 251 -40.98 -9.86 -11.21
C ASP A 251 -40.52 -9.35 -12.58
N PHE A 252 -40.50 -10.24 -13.56
CA PHE A 252 -40.16 -9.90 -14.94
C PHE A 252 -41.43 -9.87 -15.78
N GLU A 253 -41.66 -8.77 -16.50
CA GLU A 253 -42.79 -8.66 -17.44
C GLU A 253 -42.70 -9.71 -18.56
N ASP A 254 -41.47 -9.99 -19.02
CA ASP A 254 -41.16 -11.08 -19.93
C ASP A 254 -40.44 -12.21 -19.17
N PRO A 255 -41.06 -13.40 -19.01
CA PRO A 255 -40.43 -14.55 -18.36
C PRO A 255 -39.11 -14.99 -19.00
N SER A 256 -38.88 -14.71 -20.29
CA SER A 256 -37.61 -15.03 -20.97
C SER A 256 -36.42 -14.28 -20.37
N LEU A 257 -36.67 -13.15 -19.70
CA LEU A 257 -35.66 -12.33 -19.03
C LEU A 257 -35.36 -12.78 -17.60
N SER A 258 -36.06 -13.79 -17.08
CA SER A 258 -35.91 -14.26 -15.70
C SER A 258 -34.62 -15.04 -15.45
N GLU A 259 -33.91 -15.45 -16.50
CA GLU A 259 -32.67 -16.23 -16.42
C GLU A 259 -31.53 -15.56 -17.18
N PHE A 260 -30.30 -15.87 -16.76
CA PHE A 260 -29.10 -15.69 -17.57
C PHE A 260 -28.90 -16.94 -18.42
N GLU A 261 -28.65 -16.74 -19.71
CA GLU A 261 -28.28 -17.80 -20.64
C GLU A 261 -26.75 -17.93 -20.71
N PHE A 262 -26.26 -19.13 -20.41
CA PHE A 262 -24.86 -19.53 -20.62
C PHE A 262 -24.82 -20.73 -21.57
N PRO A 263 -23.70 -20.99 -22.26
CA PRO A 263 -23.61 -22.05 -23.26
C PRO A 263 -24.02 -23.45 -22.76
N ASN A 264 -23.81 -23.75 -21.47
CA ASN A 264 -24.08 -25.06 -20.89
C ASN A 264 -25.30 -25.11 -19.96
N PHE A 265 -25.86 -23.96 -19.57
CA PHE A 265 -26.96 -23.90 -18.59
C PHE A 265 -27.66 -22.53 -18.56
N PHE A 266 -28.89 -22.54 -18.08
CA PHE A 266 -29.59 -21.32 -17.65
C PHE A 266 -29.47 -21.14 -16.13
N ARG A 267 -29.37 -19.88 -15.70
CA ARG A 267 -29.28 -19.51 -14.28
C ARG A 267 -30.37 -18.48 -13.92
N PRO A 268 -31.27 -18.76 -12.98
CA PRO A 268 -32.26 -17.80 -12.52
C PRO A 268 -31.62 -16.52 -11.97
N LYS A 269 -32.22 -15.37 -12.30
CA LYS A 269 -31.82 -14.07 -11.76
C LYS A 269 -32.36 -13.91 -10.34
N THR A 270 -31.56 -13.26 -9.50
CA THR A 270 -31.94 -12.83 -8.16
C THR A 270 -31.98 -11.31 -8.09
N GLY A 271 -32.57 -10.74 -7.03
CA GLY A 271 -32.63 -9.29 -6.83
C GLY A 271 -31.27 -8.61 -6.79
N CYS A 272 -30.23 -9.35 -6.39
CA CYS A 272 -28.84 -8.93 -6.48
C CYS A 272 -27.96 -10.07 -7.03
N THR A 273 -27.19 -9.79 -8.07
CA THR A 273 -26.15 -10.69 -8.60
C THR A 273 -24.82 -10.38 -7.90
N ILE A 274 -24.27 -11.36 -7.18
CA ILE A 274 -23.02 -11.19 -6.43
C ILE A 274 -21.85 -11.75 -7.24
N PHE A 275 -20.90 -10.90 -7.57
CA PHE A 275 -19.62 -11.27 -8.17
C PHE A 275 -18.59 -11.47 -7.06
N LEU A 276 -18.14 -12.71 -6.88
CA LEU A 276 -17.02 -13.03 -6.00
C LEU A 276 -15.76 -13.19 -6.84
N ALA A 277 -14.77 -12.34 -6.59
CA ALA A 277 -13.47 -12.42 -7.24
C ALA A 277 -12.38 -12.74 -6.22
N TYR A 278 -11.44 -13.61 -6.59
CA TYR A 278 -10.30 -13.94 -5.74
C TYR A 278 -9.02 -14.20 -6.56
N THR A 279 -7.86 -13.90 -5.98
CA THR A 279 -6.56 -14.24 -6.57
C THR A 279 -6.19 -15.71 -6.35
N SER A 280 -5.29 -16.26 -7.17
CA SER A 280 -4.85 -17.66 -7.11
C SER A 280 -4.40 -18.11 -5.71
N ASN A 281 -3.62 -17.28 -5.02
CA ASN A 281 -3.10 -17.58 -3.69
C ASN A 281 -4.19 -17.80 -2.62
N MET A 282 -5.41 -17.28 -2.84
CA MET A 282 -6.56 -17.58 -1.97
C MET A 282 -6.92 -19.07 -2.04
N VAL A 283 -6.87 -19.67 -3.24
CA VAL A 283 -7.12 -21.09 -3.46
C VAL A 283 -5.91 -21.94 -3.05
N SER A 284 -4.68 -21.43 -3.16
CA SER A 284 -3.49 -22.09 -2.58
C SER A 284 -3.62 -22.24 -1.07
N SER A 285 -4.20 -21.24 -0.39
CA SER A 285 -4.45 -21.24 1.05
C SER A 285 -5.65 -22.11 1.48
N GLY A 286 -6.01 -22.07 2.76
CA GLY A 286 -7.23 -22.69 3.30
C GLY A 286 -8.52 -21.89 3.06
N LEU A 287 -8.44 -20.73 2.38
CA LEU A 287 -9.66 -20.03 1.95
C LEU A 287 -10.41 -20.77 0.85
N ARG A 288 -9.77 -21.72 0.16
CA ARG A 288 -10.44 -22.61 -0.79
C ARG A 288 -11.70 -23.23 -0.19
N GLU A 289 -11.61 -23.77 1.03
CA GLU A 289 -12.72 -24.41 1.71
C GLU A 289 -13.84 -23.43 2.05
N VAL A 290 -13.48 -22.18 2.37
CA VAL A 290 -14.42 -21.07 2.63
C VAL A 290 -15.11 -20.65 1.34
N ILE A 291 -14.37 -20.47 0.24
CA ILE A 291 -14.92 -20.10 -1.07
C ILE A 291 -15.86 -21.19 -1.58
N ARG A 292 -15.51 -22.48 -1.42
CA ARG A 292 -16.36 -23.62 -1.80
C ARG A 292 -17.73 -23.60 -1.09
N PHE A 293 -17.83 -23.03 0.10
CA PHE A 293 -19.09 -22.92 0.84
C PHE A 293 -20.04 -21.84 0.27
N LEU A 294 -19.49 -20.84 -0.42
CA LEU A 294 -20.25 -19.75 -1.08
C LEU A 294 -20.53 -20.10 -2.54
N VAL A 295 -21.50 -19.49 -3.23
CA VAL A 295 -21.46 -19.37 -4.72
C VAL A 295 -22.60 -18.55 -5.38
N ASP A 296 -22.23 -17.66 -6.32
CA ASP A 296 -23.14 -17.05 -7.31
C ASP A 296 -22.55 -16.78 -8.70
N CYS A 297 -21.39 -16.10 -8.75
CA CYS A 297 -20.56 -15.86 -9.93
C CYS A 297 -19.11 -15.75 -9.46
N LEU A 298 -18.18 -16.43 -10.13
CA LEU A 298 -16.77 -16.50 -9.71
C LEU A 298 -15.85 -15.90 -10.78
N VAL A 299 -14.88 -15.10 -10.36
CA VAL A 299 -13.80 -14.60 -11.22
C VAL A 299 -12.45 -14.82 -10.56
N THR A 300 -11.54 -15.50 -11.24
CA THR A 300 -10.20 -15.82 -10.70
C THR A 300 -9.12 -15.81 -11.80
N SER A 301 -7.86 -15.94 -11.41
CA SER A 301 -6.74 -16.24 -12.33
C SER A 301 -6.55 -17.76 -12.50
N ALA A 302 -5.71 -18.17 -13.48
CA ALA A 302 -5.46 -19.57 -13.79
C ALA A 302 -4.98 -20.39 -12.58
N GLY A 303 -4.05 -19.84 -11.78
CA GLY A 303 -3.61 -20.46 -10.53
C GLY A 303 -4.77 -20.78 -9.58
N GLY A 304 -5.81 -19.94 -9.52
CA GLY A 304 -7.00 -20.23 -8.71
C GLY A 304 -7.86 -21.36 -9.28
N ILE A 305 -7.80 -21.61 -10.59
CA ILE A 305 -8.45 -22.76 -11.23
C ILE A 305 -7.65 -24.04 -10.94
N GLU A 306 -6.39 -24.07 -11.36
CA GLU A 306 -5.57 -25.29 -11.32
C GLU A 306 -5.30 -25.77 -9.90
N GLU A 307 -5.07 -24.89 -8.93
CA GLU A 307 -4.76 -25.33 -7.57
C GLU A 307 -5.95 -25.98 -6.85
N ASP A 308 -7.20 -25.61 -7.19
CA ASP A 308 -8.39 -26.29 -6.67
C ASP A 308 -8.49 -27.72 -7.19
N LEU A 309 -8.21 -27.91 -8.49
CA LEU A 309 -8.23 -29.20 -9.17
C LEU A 309 -7.08 -30.08 -8.66
N ILE A 310 -5.87 -29.53 -8.62
CA ILE A 310 -4.66 -30.19 -8.11
C ILE A 310 -4.84 -30.65 -6.66
N LYS A 311 -5.48 -29.85 -5.80
CA LYS A 311 -5.77 -30.23 -4.42
C LYS A 311 -6.72 -31.42 -4.27
N CYS A 312 -7.43 -31.82 -5.33
CA CYS A 312 -8.18 -33.07 -5.35
C CYS A 312 -7.29 -34.28 -5.66
N LEU A 313 -6.11 -34.06 -6.25
CA LEU A 313 -5.14 -35.10 -6.63
C LEU A 313 -4.05 -35.28 -5.58
N ALA A 314 -3.55 -34.17 -5.02
CA ALA A 314 -2.51 -34.17 -4.00
C ALA A 314 -2.52 -32.88 -3.15
N PRO A 315 -2.14 -32.94 -1.87
CA PRO A 315 -2.21 -31.80 -0.95
C PRO A 315 -1.10 -30.77 -1.17
N THR A 316 -1.37 -29.55 -0.70
CA THR A 316 -0.40 -28.47 -0.46
C THR A 316 -0.01 -28.46 1.02
N TYR A 317 1.23 -28.11 1.34
CA TYR A 317 1.76 -28.16 2.70
C TYR A 317 2.15 -26.78 3.23
N LEU A 318 2.16 -26.64 4.56
CA LEU A 318 2.75 -25.46 5.21
C LEU A 318 4.28 -25.50 5.10
N GLY A 319 4.86 -24.33 4.88
CA GLY A 319 6.30 -24.08 4.85
C GLY A 319 6.60 -22.71 5.48
N ASP A 320 7.63 -22.04 4.98
CA ASP A 320 8.06 -20.72 5.48
C ASP A 320 8.44 -19.80 4.30
N TYR A 321 8.16 -18.50 4.43
CA TYR A 321 8.47 -17.49 3.42
C TYR A 321 9.95 -17.42 3.05
N ARG A 322 10.84 -17.79 3.97
CA ARG A 322 12.29 -17.64 3.89
C ARG A 322 13.01 -18.92 3.50
N LEU A 323 12.30 -19.99 3.14
CA LEU A 323 12.92 -21.20 2.61
C LEU A 323 13.71 -20.88 1.32
N ASP A 324 14.94 -21.39 1.25
CA ASP A 324 15.88 -21.13 0.15
C ASP A 324 15.36 -21.68 -1.18
N GLY A 325 15.22 -20.79 -2.16
CA GLY A 325 14.64 -21.13 -3.46
C GLY A 325 15.46 -22.14 -4.26
N ALA A 326 16.79 -22.09 -4.19
CA ALA A 326 17.65 -23.00 -4.94
C ALA A 326 17.56 -24.43 -4.40
N GLN A 327 17.55 -24.60 -3.08
CA GLN A 327 17.36 -25.89 -2.44
C GLN A 327 15.96 -26.46 -2.70
N LEU A 328 14.92 -25.63 -2.64
CA LEU A 328 13.56 -26.06 -2.97
C LEU A 328 13.49 -26.56 -4.42
N ARG A 329 14.07 -25.82 -5.37
CA ARG A 329 14.10 -26.21 -6.79
C ARG A 329 14.87 -27.53 -6.99
N GLN A 330 16.04 -27.68 -6.37
CA GLN A 330 16.83 -28.91 -6.45
C GLN A 330 16.06 -30.13 -5.94
N LYS A 331 15.20 -29.94 -4.92
CA LYS A 331 14.36 -30.98 -4.32
C LYS A 331 12.99 -31.13 -4.99
N GLY A 332 12.66 -30.31 -5.99
CA GLY A 332 11.37 -30.37 -6.69
C GLY A 332 10.19 -29.84 -5.87
N PHE A 333 10.39 -28.80 -5.06
CA PHE A 333 9.33 -28.09 -4.36
C PHE A 333 9.15 -26.68 -4.92
N ASN A 334 7.89 -26.25 -5.08
CA ASN A 334 7.53 -24.88 -5.44
C ASN A 334 6.96 -24.17 -4.21
N ARG A 335 7.35 -22.91 -4.00
CA ARG A 335 6.92 -22.11 -2.85
C ARG A 335 5.89 -21.07 -3.26
N ILE A 336 4.79 -20.99 -2.53
CA ILE A 336 3.78 -19.92 -2.64
C ILE A 336 3.68 -19.25 -1.27
N GLY A 337 4.37 -18.12 -1.06
CA GLY A 337 4.46 -17.51 0.26
C GLY A 337 5.10 -18.45 1.27
N ASN A 338 4.33 -18.86 2.29
CA ASN A 338 4.67 -19.88 3.29
C ASN A 338 4.00 -21.24 3.02
N LEU A 339 3.66 -21.54 1.77
CA LEU A 339 3.12 -22.84 1.34
C LEU A 339 4.11 -23.54 0.42
N LEU A 340 4.05 -24.87 0.39
CA LEU A 340 4.85 -25.73 -0.47
C LEU A 340 3.98 -26.67 -1.29
N ILE A 341 4.21 -26.69 -2.60
CA ILE A 341 3.59 -27.62 -3.55
C ILE A 341 4.69 -28.50 -4.14
N PRO A 342 4.70 -29.81 -3.84
CA PRO A 342 5.62 -30.75 -4.51
C PRO A 342 5.38 -30.78 -6.02
N ASN A 343 6.43 -30.83 -6.84
CA ASN A 343 6.32 -30.93 -8.31
C ASN A 343 5.49 -32.14 -8.76
N ARG A 344 5.50 -33.23 -7.97
CA ARG A 344 4.67 -34.41 -8.21
C ARG A 344 3.19 -34.05 -8.40
N ASN A 345 2.70 -33.02 -7.72
CA ASN A 345 1.31 -32.57 -7.85
C ASN A 345 1.00 -32.11 -9.29
N TYR A 346 1.94 -31.41 -9.93
CA TYR A 346 1.80 -30.97 -11.33
C TYR A 346 1.95 -32.13 -12.32
N CYS A 347 2.79 -33.13 -12.04
CA CYS A 347 2.83 -34.36 -12.84
C CYS A 347 1.49 -35.12 -12.79
N LEU A 348 0.87 -35.24 -11.61
CA LEU A 348 -0.46 -35.83 -11.49
C LEU A 348 -1.53 -35.02 -12.24
N PHE A 349 -1.38 -33.69 -12.26
CA PHE A 349 -2.27 -32.82 -13.00
C PHE A 349 -2.15 -33.01 -14.51
N GLU A 350 -0.93 -33.15 -15.02
CA GLU A 350 -0.67 -33.50 -16.43
C GLU A 350 -1.35 -34.83 -16.80
N ASP A 351 -1.11 -35.89 -16.01
CA ASP A 351 -1.69 -37.21 -16.23
C ASP A 351 -3.23 -37.17 -16.28
N TRP A 352 -3.84 -36.33 -15.44
CA TRP A 352 -5.29 -36.16 -15.38
C TRP A 352 -5.84 -35.29 -16.53
N LEU A 353 -5.15 -34.20 -16.88
CA LEU A 353 -5.66 -33.19 -17.80
C LEU A 353 -5.47 -33.56 -19.28
N MET A 354 -4.36 -34.21 -19.64
CA MET A 354 -4.03 -34.50 -21.05
C MET A 354 -5.14 -35.30 -21.77
N PRO A 355 -5.72 -36.37 -21.19
CA PRO A 355 -6.82 -37.09 -21.83
C PRO A 355 -8.10 -36.26 -21.99
N ILE A 356 -8.31 -35.25 -21.13
CA ILE A 356 -9.43 -34.33 -21.24
C ILE A 356 -9.20 -33.41 -22.43
N LEU A 357 -8.00 -32.81 -22.54
CA LEU A 357 -7.65 -31.93 -23.67
C LEU A 357 -7.77 -32.62 -25.03
N ASP A 358 -7.40 -33.91 -25.11
CA ASP A 358 -7.61 -34.73 -26.32
C ASP A 358 -9.09 -34.73 -26.73
N LYS A 359 -10.02 -34.95 -25.79
CA LYS A 359 -11.47 -34.90 -26.06
C LYS A 359 -11.93 -33.50 -26.47
N LEU A 360 -11.42 -32.44 -25.83
CA LEU A 360 -11.82 -31.08 -26.17
C LEU A 360 -11.41 -30.70 -27.60
N VAL A 361 -10.22 -31.14 -28.03
CA VAL A 361 -9.75 -30.93 -29.41
C VAL A 361 -10.56 -31.78 -30.39
N GLU A 362 -10.93 -33.01 -30.04
CA GLU A 362 -11.84 -33.82 -30.86
C GLU A 362 -13.22 -33.13 -31.00
N GLU A 363 -13.81 -32.65 -29.91
CA GLU A 363 -15.07 -31.89 -29.91
C GLU A 363 -14.95 -30.59 -30.73
N GLN A 364 -13.83 -29.87 -30.62
CA GLN A 364 -13.56 -28.67 -31.41
C GLN A 364 -13.48 -28.98 -32.92
N THR A 365 -12.83 -30.09 -33.30
CA THR A 365 -12.56 -30.41 -34.71
C THR A 365 -13.73 -31.11 -35.39
N THR A 366 -14.45 -31.99 -34.68
CA THR A 366 -15.52 -32.82 -35.24
C THR A 366 -16.90 -32.19 -35.09
N GLN A 367 -17.12 -31.43 -34.01
CA GLN A 367 -18.42 -30.82 -33.68
C GLN A 367 -18.39 -29.28 -33.79
N ASN A 368 -17.24 -28.71 -34.19
CA ASN A 368 -17.03 -27.27 -34.33
C ASN A 368 -17.33 -26.48 -33.04
N VAL A 369 -17.01 -27.07 -31.88
CA VAL A 369 -17.18 -26.42 -30.58
C VAL A 369 -16.17 -25.28 -30.44
N SER A 370 -16.66 -24.05 -30.21
CA SER A 370 -15.83 -22.91 -29.82
C SER A 370 -15.64 -22.93 -28.30
N TRP A 371 -14.44 -23.24 -27.84
CA TRP A 371 -14.13 -23.25 -26.41
C TRP A 371 -13.82 -21.85 -25.90
N THR A 372 -14.24 -21.57 -24.67
CA THR A 372 -13.90 -20.35 -23.91
C THR A 372 -13.32 -20.77 -22.55
N PRO A 373 -12.63 -19.87 -21.82
CA PRO A 373 -12.24 -20.15 -20.44
C PRO A 373 -13.41 -20.64 -19.57
N HIS A 374 -14.58 -20.00 -19.63
CA HIS A 374 -15.78 -20.45 -18.92
C HIS A 374 -16.17 -21.90 -19.25
N LYS A 375 -16.28 -22.25 -20.54
CA LYS A 375 -16.67 -23.60 -20.98
C LYS A 375 -15.64 -24.65 -20.54
N LEU A 376 -14.36 -24.32 -20.65
CA LEU A 376 -13.26 -25.17 -20.19
C LEU A 376 -13.38 -25.42 -18.69
N ILE A 377 -13.50 -24.37 -17.87
CA ILE A 377 -13.60 -24.51 -16.41
C ILE A 377 -14.86 -25.31 -16.02
N TYR A 378 -15.99 -25.08 -16.67
CA TYR A 378 -17.20 -25.85 -16.46
C TYR A 378 -16.98 -27.34 -16.74
N ARG A 379 -16.32 -27.67 -17.86
CA ARG A 379 -15.96 -29.05 -18.21
C ARG A 379 -14.99 -29.66 -17.18
N LEU A 380 -13.95 -28.95 -16.78
CA LEU A 380 -13.00 -29.42 -15.76
C LEU A 380 -13.67 -29.67 -14.40
N GLY A 381 -14.64 -28.82 -14.01
CA GLY A 381 -15.44 -29.02 -12.81
C GLY A 381 -16.31 -30.29 -12.85
N LEU A 382 -16.82 -30.65 -14.03
CA LEU A 382 -17.53 -31.93 -14.22
C LEU A 382 -16.56 -33.13 -14.18
N GLU A 383 -15.41 -33.03 -14.85
CA GLU A 383 -14.43 -34.12 -14.98
C GLU A 383 -13.70 -34.42 -13.66
N ILE A 384 -13.43 -33.42 -12.80
CA ILE A 384 -12.73 -33.66 -11.53
C ILE A 384 -13.57 -34.48 -10.55
N ASN A 385 -14.90 -34.40 -10.68
CA ASN A 385 -15.89 -35.18 -9.93
C ASN A 385 -15.59 -35.31 -8.42
N CYS A 386 -15.08 -34.24 -7.80
CA CYS A 386 -14.64 -34.23 -6.41
C CYS A 386 -15.41 -33.17 -5.62
N SER A 387 -16.17 -33.57 -4.60
CA SER A 387 -16.97 -32.67 -3.77
C SER A 387 -16.15 -31.70 -2.89
N GLN A 388 -14.82 -31.84 -2.89
CA GLN A 388 -13.90 -30.88 -2.28
C GLN A 388 -13.51 -29.74 -3.22
N SER A 389 -13.79 -29.84 -4.53
CA SER A 389 -13.49 -28.81 -5.52
C SER A 389 -14.53 -27.70 -5.51
N ILE A 390 -14.07 -26.44 -5.61
CA ILE A 390 -14.91 -25.27 -5.88
C ILE A 390 -15.61 -25.46 -7.24
N TYR A 391 -14.86 -25.86 -8.27
CA TYR A 391 -15.36 -25.92 -9.65
C TYR A 391 -16.31 -27.08 -9.90
N TYR A 392 -16.18 -28.17 -9.14
CA TYR A 392 -17.23 -29.19 -9.07
C TYR A 392 -18.58 -28.60 -8.64
N TRP A 393 -18.60 -27.84 -7.54
CA TRP A 393 -19.83 -27.22 -7.05
C TRP A 393 -20.30 -26.09 -7.95
N ALA A 394 -19.39 -25.33 -8.57
CA ALA A 394 -19.75 -24.31 -9.55
C ALA A 394 -20.49 -24.93 -10.74
N ALA A 395 -19.96 -26.03 -11.31
CA ALA A 395 -20.62 -26.74 -12.40
C ALA A 395 -21.98 -27.33 -11.96
N LYS A 396 -22.02 -28.01 -10.81
CA LYS A 396 -23.26 -28.63 -10.27
C LYS A 396 -24.37 -27.61 -10.00
N ASN A 397 -24.01 -26.44 -9.47
CA ASN A 397 -24.95 -25.39 -9.09
C ASN A 397 -25.08 -24.30 -10.18
N LYS A 398 -24.59 -24.56 -11.41
CA LYS A 398 -24.73 -23.68 -12.57
C LYS A 398 -24.23 -22.25 -12.30
N ILE A 399 -23.05 -22.14 -11.67
CA ILE A 399 -22.37 -20.87 -11.42
C ILE A 399 -21.33 -20.65 -12.51
N PRO A 400 -21.39 -19.51 -13.21
CA PRO A 400 -20.36 -19.17 -14.17
C PRO A 400 -19.05 -18.83 -13.47
N VAL A 401 -17.96 -19.34 -14.04
CA VAL A 401 -16.60 -19.01 -13.62
C VAL A 401 -15.88 -18.38 -14.80
N PHE A 402 -15.31 -17.18 -14.59
CA PHE A 402 -14.53 -16.47 -15.60
C PHE A 402 -13.07 -16.38 -15.20
N CYS A 403 -12.19 -16.54 -16.18
CA CYS A 403 -10.75 -16.46 -15.98
C CYS A 403 -10.09 -15.75 -17.17
N PRO A 404 -9.96 -14.41 -17.12
CA PRO A 404 -9.43 -13.63 -18.24
C PRO A 404 -7.98 -13.97 -18.61
N GLY A 405 -7.21 -14.56 -17.69
CA GLY A 405 -5.83 -15.01 -17.91
C GLY A 405 -5.67 -16.51 -17.72
N ILE A 406 -6.48 -17.34 -18.42
CA ILE A 406 -6.52 -18.80 -18.23
C ILE A 406 -5.21 -19.53 -18.58
N THR A 407 -4.36 -18.92 -19.41
CA THR A 407 -3.08 -19.49 -19.84
C THR A 407 -1.91 -19.16 -18.92
N ASP A 408 -2.11 -18.35 -17.88
CA ASP A 408 -1.04 -17.85 -16.98
C ASP A 408 -0.89 -18.76 -15.75
N GLY A 409 -0.47 -20.01 -15.96
CA GLY A 409 -0.31 -21.02 -14.92
C GLY A 409 0.01 -22.40 -15.48
N SER A 410 0.04 -23.43 -14.61
CA SER A 410 0.24 -24.82 -15.01
C SER A 410 -0.80 -25.31 -16.02
N LEU A 411 -2.04 -24.81 -15.98
CA LEU A 411 -3.02 -25.10 -17.02
C LEU A 411 -2.56 -24.62 -18.41
N GLY A 412 -1.90 -23.45 -18.47
CA GLY A 412 -1.26 -22.93 -19.68
C GLY A 412 -0.09 -23.79 -20.15
N ASP A 413 0.74 -24.28 -19.23
CA ASP A 413 1.84 -25.20 -19.55
C ASP A 413 1.31 -26.48 -20.20
N MET A 414 0.21 -27.04 -19.68
CA MET A 414 -0.41 -28.24 -20.24
C MET A 414 -1.02 -27.99 -21.62
N LEU A 415 -1.68 -26.83 -21.82
CA LEU A 415 -2.16 -26.42 -23.15
C LEU A 415 -0.99 -26.28 -24.14
N TYR A 416 0.13 -25.72 -23.69
CA TYR A 416 1.35 -25.59 -24.49
C TYR A 416 1.90 -26.96 -24.91
N PHE A 417 2.17 -27.86 -23.96
CA PHE A 417 2.70 -29.20 -24.27
C PHE A 417 1.74 -30.02 -25.13
N HIS A 418 0.44 -29.97 -24.86
CA HIS A 418 -0.59 -30.65 -25.65
C HIS A 418 -0.56 -30.19 -27.12
N SER A 419 -0.44 -28.89 -27.36
CA SER A 419 -0.45 -28.29 -28.70
C SER A 419 0.75 -28.66 -29.58
N ILE A 420 1.84 -29.16 -29.01
CA ILE A 420 3.01 -29.62 -29.77
C ILE A 420 2.75 -30.98 -30.42
N HIS A 421 1.92 -31.81 -29.79
CA HIS A 421 1.67 -33.20 -30.20
C HIS A 421 0.30 -33.41 -30.85
N ARG A 422 -0.58 -32.41 -30.80
CA ARG A 422 -1.97 -32.44 -31.28
C ARG A 422 -2.34 -31.11 -31.95
N SER A 423 -3.50 -31.06 -32.60
CA SER A 423 -4.04 -29.77 -33.05
C SER A 423 -4.30 -28.85 -31.84
N PRO A 424 -4.01 -27.55 -31.94
CA PRO A 424 -4.14 -26.65 -30.81
C PRO A 424 -5.61 -26.44 -30.42
N LEU A 425 -5.91 -26.56 -29.13
CA LEU A 425 -7.16 -26.09 -28.55
C LEU A 425 -7.19 -24.56 -28.61
N LYS A 426 -8.25 -23.99 -29.18
CA LYS A 426 -8.43 -22.54 -29.27
C LYS A 426 -9.42 -22.10 -28.19
N LEU A 427 -9.03 -21.12 -27.40
CA LEU A 427 -9.88 -20.53 -26.36
C LEU A 427 -10.25 -19.10 -26.77
N ASP A 428 -11.53 -18.87 -27.06
CA ASP A 428 -12.06 -17.55 -27.37
C ASP A 428 -12.39 -16.77 -26.07
N ILE A 429 -11.66 -15.68 -25.88
CA ILE A 429 -11.86 -14.75 -24.76
C ILE A 429 -12.92 -13.67 -25.06
N VAL A 430 -13.28 -13.48 -26.34
CA VAL A 430 -14.29 -12.49 -26.75
C VAL A 430 -15.69 -12.98 -26.37
N GLU A 431 -16.00 -14.24 -26.63
CA GLU A 431 -17.24 -14.84 -26.12
C GLU A 431 -17.30 -14.77 -24.58
N ASP A 432 -16.20 -15.04 -23.88
CA ASP A 432 -16.14 -15.03 -22.42
C ASP A 432 -16.41 -13.63 -21.82
N VAL A 433 -15.79 -12.57 -22.38
CA VAL A 433 -16.03 -11.20 -21.90
C VAL A 433 -17.44 -10.71 -22.21
N ARG A 434 -18.06 -11.20 -23.30
CA ARG A 434 -19.47 -10.91 -23.58
C ARG A 434 -20.37 -11.51 -22.50
N LEU A 435 -20.13 -12.75 -22.09
CA LEU A 435 -20.94 -13.45 -21.08
C LEU A 435 -20.92 -12.70 -19.73
N ILE A 436 -19.76 -12.29 -19.23
CA ILE A 436 -19.68 -11.56 -17.95
C ILE A 436 -20.29 -10.15 -18.04
N ASN A 437 -20.07 -9.43 -19.14
CA ASN A 437 -20.63 -8.10 -19.35
C ASN A 437 -22.16 -8.17 -19.47
N ASP A 438 -22.69 -9.10 -20.26
CA ASP A 438 -24.14 -9.33 -20.39
C ASP A 438 -24.76 -9.69 -19.04
N MET A 439 -24.09 -10.53 -18.24
CA MET A 439 -24.55 -10.86 -16.90
C MET A 439 -24.67 -9.62 -16.02
N ALA A 440 -23.69 -8.71 -16.05
CA ALA A 440 -23.74 -7.46 -15.29
C ALA A 440 -24.86 -6.53 -15.81
N VAL A 441 -24.95 -6.31 -17.13
CA VAL A 441 -25.97 -5.45 -17.76
C VAL A 441 -27.38 -5.93 -17.46
N LYS A 442 -27.61 -7.25 -17.53
CA LYS A 442 -28.92 -7.88 -17.34
C LYS A 442 -29.30 -8.09 -15.86
N SER A 443 -28.45 -7.68 -14.92
CA SER A 443 -28.68 -7.81 -13.46
C SER A 443 -29.45 -6.61 -12.89
N ILE A 444 -30.45 -6.88 -12.05
CA ILE A 444 -31.25 -5.85 -11.35
C ILE A 444 -30.37 -4.99 -10.46
N LYS A 445 -29.63 -5.62 -9.55
CA LYS A 445 -28.55 -5.02 -8.76
C LYS A 445 -27.33 -5.91 -8.81
N THR A 446 -26.17 -5.32 -8.55
CA THR A 446 -24.92 -6.08 -8.45
C THR A 446 -24.16 -5.73 -7.20
N GLY A 447 -23.55 -6.75 -6.60
CA GLY A 447 -22.60 -6.64 -5.50
C GLY A 447 -21.25 -7.23 -5.91
N MET A 448 -20.17 -6.58 -5.50
CA MET A 448 -18.81 -7.07 -5.72
C MET A 448 -18.15 -7.40 -4.39
N ILE A 449 -17.63 -8.61 -4.26
CA ILE A 449 -16.76 -9.04 -3.15
C ILE A 449 -15.44 -9.46 -3.77
N ILE A 450 -14.38 -8.70 -3.51
CA ILE A 450 -13.09 -8.89 -4.20
C ILE A 450 -12.00 -9.16 -3.17
N LEU A 451 -11.41 -10.36 -3.23
CA LEU A 451 -10.33 -10.83 -2.36
C LEU A 451 -9.01 -10.77 -3.11
N GLY A 452 -8.14 -9.84 -2.75
CA GLY A 452 -6.96 -9.49 -3.53
C GLY A 452 -7.26 -8.44 -4.59
N ALA A 453 -6.48 -8.47 -5.67
CA ALA A 453 -6.43 -7.39 -6.65
C ALA A 453 -5.94 -7.89 -8.03
N GLY A 454 -5.57 -6.97 -8.93
CA GLY A 454 -5.06 -7.31 -10.26
C GLY A 454 -6.16 -7.62 -11.26
N LEU A 455 -5.91 -8.55 -12.18
CA LEU A 455 -6.79 -8.84 -13.32
C LEU A 455 -8.23 -9.17 -12.87
N ILE A 456 -8.38 -9.95 -11.79
CA ILE A 456 -9.66 -10.37 -11.24
C ILE A 456 -10.48 -9.18 -10.72
N LYS A 457 -9.83 -8.22 -10.03
CA LYS A 457 -10.48 -6.97 -9.57
C LYS A 457 -10.95 -6.16 -10.76
N HIS A 458 -10.03 -5.88 -11.69
CA HIS A 458 -10.32 -5.03 -12.82
C HIS A 458 -11.43 -5.61 -13.69
N HIS A 459 -11.41 -6.93 -13.95
CA HIS A 459 -12.39 -7.59 -14.81
C HIS A 459 -13.82 -7.50 -14.25
N VAL A 460 -14.02 -7.73 -12.95
CA VAL A 460 -15.34 -7.58 -12.31
C VAL A 460 -15.81 -6.13 -12.28
N CYS A 461 -14.93 -5.19 -11.93
CA CYS A 461 -15.25 -3.77 -11.95
C CYS A 461 -15.62 -3.30 -13.37
N ASN A 462 -14.90 -3.76 -14.40
CA ASN A 462 -15.15 -3.40 -15.79
C ASN A 462 -16.46 -3.99 -16.34
N ALA A 463 -16.85 -5.20 -15.91
CA ALA A 463 -18.17 -5.72 -16.23
C ALA A 463 -19.28 -4.84 -15.64
N ASN A 464 -19.09 -4.36 -14.40
CA ASN A 464 -20.05 -3.48 -13.72
C ASN A 464 -20.05 -2.04 -14.26
N LEU A 465 -19.01 -1.60 -14.96
CA LEU A 465 -19.04 -0.36 -15.74
C LEU A 465 -20.16 -0.37 -16.79
N MET A 466 -20.39 -1.52 -17.43
CA MET A 466 -21.39 -1.65 -18.52
C MET A 466 -22.83 -1.40 -18.06
N ARG A 467 -23.08 -1.42 -16.75
CA ARG A 467 -24.37 -1.10 -16.11
C ARG A 467 -24.35 0.22 -15.33
N ASN A 468 -23.35 1.06 -15.58
CA ASN A 468 -23.12 2.32 -14.87
C ASN A 468 -22.88 2.15 -13.35
N GLY A 469 -22.16 1.08 -13.00
CA GLY A 469 -21.59 0.85 -11.69
C GLY A 469 -22.29 -0.21 -10.86
N ALA A 470 -21.53 -0.85 -9.96
CA ALA A 470 -22.07 -1.75 -8.95
C ALA A 470 -22.82 -1.01 -7.84
N ASN A 471 -23.87 -1.64 -7.29
CA ASN A 471 -24.64 -1.10 -6.16
C ASN A 471 -23.91 -1.27 -4.82
N TYR A 472 -23.15 -2.36 -4.69
CA TYR A 472 -22.40 -2.70 -3.49
C TYR A 472 -20.98 -3.13 -3.84
N SER A 473 -20.02 -2.80 -2.98
CA SER A 473 -18.63 -3.18 -3.19
C SER A 473 -17.89 -3.35 -1.87
N VAL A 474 -17.21 -4.49 -1.73
CA VAL A 474 -16.29 -4.80 -0.64
C VAL A 474 -14.98 -5.31 -1.23
N PHE A 475 -13.90 -4.58 -0.99
CA PHE A 475 -12.54 -4.97 -1.37
C PHE A 475 -11.76 -5.41 -0.12
N VAL A 476 -11.14 -6.58 -0.16
CA VAL A 476 -10.25 -7.08 0.89
C VAL A 476 -8.89 -7.34 0.26
N ASN A 477 -7.94 -6.43 0.42
CA ASN A 477 -6.59 -6.58 -0.12
C ASN A 477 -5.55 -5.78 0.66
N THR A 478 -4.28 -6.03 0.37
CA THR A 478 -3.13 -5.40 1.05
C THR A 478 -2.45 -4.32 0.22
N ALA A 479 -2.99 -3.99 -0.96
CA ALA A 479 -2.37 -3.08 -1.92
C ALA A 479 -2.63 -1.61 -1.54
N GLN A 480 -1.64 -0.76 -1.79
CA GLN A 480 -1.59 0.64 -1.37
C GLN A 480 -1.69 1.58 -2.58
N GLU A 481 -2.29 2.76 -2.40
CA GLU A 481 -2.62 3.67 -3.51
C GLU A 481 -1.42 4.42 -4.11
N TYR A 482 -0.33 4.57 -3.36
CA TYR A 482 0.76 5.51 -3.71
C TYR A 482 1.51 5.16 -5.00
N ASP A 483 1.41 3.93 -5.49
CA ASP A 483 2.08 3.47 -6.71
C ASP A 483 1.24 3.65 -7.98
N GLY A 484 0.00 4.17 -7.85
CA GLY A 484 -0.91 4.39 -8.97
C GLY A 484 -1.44 3.10 -9.61
N SER A 485 -1.32 1.95 -8.94
CA SER A 485 -1.83 0.69 -9.45
C SER A 485 -3.35 0.58 -9.28
N ASP A 486 -4.05 0.00 -10.28
CA ASP A 486 -5.47 -0.39 -10.11
C ASP A 486 -5.60 -1.31 -8.88
N ALA A 487 -4.59 -2.13 -8.59
CA ALA A 487 -4.60 -3.01 -7.44
C ALA A 487 -4.74 -2.24 -6.11
N GLY A 488 -3.96 -1.16 -5.96
CA GLY A 488 -3.90 -0.30 -4.78
C GLY A 488 -5.00 0.74 -4.69
N ALA A 489 -5.66 1.07 -5.79
CA ALA A 489 -6.71 2.08 -5.87
C ALA A 489 -7.79 1.93 -4.77
N LEU A 490 -8.20 3.08 -4.21
CA LEU A 490 -9.36 3.15 -3.33
C LEU A 490 -10.66 2.93 -4.12
N PRO A 491 -11.75 2.49 -3.48
CA PRO A 491 -13.02 2.32 -4.19
C PRO A 491 -13.55 3.61 -4.82
N ASP A 492 -13.22 4.77 -4.26
CA ASP A 492 -13.61 6.09 -4.80
C ASP A 492 -13.02 6.34 -6.20
N GLU A 493 -11.82 5.84 -6.49
CA GLU A 493 -11.27 5.90 -7.84
C GLU A 493 -12.19 5.14 -8.82
N ALA A 494 -12.68 3.95 -8.44
CA ALA A 494 -13.62 3.19 -9.26
C ALA A 494 -14.99 3.88 -9.42
N VAL A 495 -15.39 4.77 -8.50
CA VAL A 495 -16.56 5.64 -8.67
C VAL A 495 -16.33 6.65 -9.79
N SER A 496 -15.13 7.24 -9.88
CA SER A 496 -14.80 8.20 -10.95
C SER A 496 -14.95 7.63 -12.37
N TRP A 497 -14.71 6.33 -12.52
CA TRP A 497 -14.87 5.60 -13.78
C TRP A 497 -16.32 5.17 -14.06
N GLY A 498 -17.22 5.21 -13.07
CA GLY A 498 -18.55 4.58 -13.17
C GLY A 498 -18.52 3.06 -13.01
N LYS A 499 -17.43 2.48 -12.50
CA LYS A 499 -17.34 1.04 -12.15
C LYS A 499 -18.09 0.74 -10.84
N ILE A 500 -18.19 1.74 -9.96
CA ILE A 500 -19.03 1.76 -8.76
C ILE A 500 -19.97 2.97 -8.87
N ARG A 501 -21.21 2.84 -8.42
CA ARG A 501 -22.18 3.95 -8.47
C ARG A 501 -21.83 5.05 -7.46
N SER A 502 -22.18 6.29 -7.78
CA SER A 502 -21.99 7.45 -6.90
C SER A 502 -22.85 7.41 -5.62
N ASP A 503 -23.95 6.67 -5.62
CA ASP A 503 -24.83 6.46 -4.47
C ASP A 503 -24.44 5.23 -3.61
N ALA A 504 -23.42 4.48 -4.04
CA ALA A 504 -22.93 3.32 -3.30
C ALA A 504 -22.14 3.72 -2.04
N LYS A 505 -22.02 2.79 -1.10
CA LYS A 505 -21.18 2.94 0.10
C LYS A 505 -20.08 1.88 0.07
N PRO A 506 -19.10 1.99 -0.84
CA PRO A 506 -18.09 0.97 -1.03
C PRO A 506 -17.12 0.93 0.15
N VAL A 507 -16.61 -0.26 0.46
CA VAL A 507 -15.70 -0.47 1.60
C VAL A 507 -14.42 -1.14 1.11
N LYS A 508 -13.26 -0.65 1.58
CA LYS A 508 -11.98 -1.33 1.44
C LYS A 508 -11.44 -1.68 2.82
N LEU A 509 -11.17 -2.98 3.01
CA LEU A 509 -10.53 -3.53 4.18
C LEU A 509 -9.07 -3.85 3.83
N PHE A 510 -8.15 -3.09 4.41
CA PHE A 510 -6.71 -3.29 4.26
C PHE A 510 -6.24 -4.42 5.18
N CYS A 511 -6.40 -5.66 4.73
CA CYS A 511 -6.09 -6.86 5.50
C CYS A 511 -5.75 -8.03 4.58
N ASP A 512 -4.98 -8.99 5.08
CA ASP A 512 -4.84 -10.29 4.42
C ASP A 512 -6.18 -11.03 4.48
N ALA A 513 -6.69 -11.44 3.32
CA ALA A 513 -7.97 -12.11 3.22
C ALA A 513 -8.02 -13.45 3.97
N THR A 514 -6.87 -14.11 4.20
CA THR A 514 -6.80 -15.34 4.99
C THR A 514 -7.23 -15.13 6.46
N ILE A 515 -7.12 -13.89 6.94
CA ILE A 515 -7.59 -13.47 8.27
C ILE A 515 -9.03 -12.96 8.17
N ALA A 516 -9.28 -12.00 7.27
CA ALA A 516 -10.54 -11.29 7.24
C ALA A 516 -11.70 -12.11 6.69
N PHE A 517 -11.50 -12.88 5.62
CA PHE A 517 -12.60 -13.47 4.86
C PHE A 517 -13.36 -14.59 5.60
N PRO A 518 -12.72 -15.52 6.33
CA PRO A 518 -13.43 -16.51 7.13
C PRO A 518 -14.32 -15.85 8.19
N LEU A 519 -13.84 -14.76 8.79
CA LEU A 519 -14.59 -13.98 9.76
C LEU A 519 -15.78 -13.26 9.10
N LEU A 520 -15.58 -12.62 7.94
CA LEU A 520 -16.68 -12.04 7.16
C LEU A 520 -17.75 -13.08 6.85
N VAL A 521 -17.36 -14.27 6.37
CA VAL A 521 -18.29 -15.37 6.07
C VAL A 521 -19.04 -15.83 7.32
N SER A 522 -18.37 -15.90 8.48
CA SER A 522 -19.00 -16.25 9.76
C SER A 522 -20.08 -15.25 10.18
N GLN A 523 -19.89 -13.96 9.89
CA GLN A 523 -20.82 -12.88 10.26
C GLN A 523 -21.85 -12.55 9.17
N THR A 524 -21.82 -13.25 8.03
CA THR A 524 -22.68 -12.96 6.87
C THR A 524 -23.31 -14.24 6.31
N PHE A 525 -22.67 -14.86 5.31
CA PHE A 525 -23.17 -16.03 4.59
C PHE A 525 -23.55 -17.20 5.51
N LEU A 526 -22.74 -17.49 6.54
CA LEU A 526 -23.04 -18.58 7.47
C LEU A 526 -24.33 -18.34 8.25
N GLN A 527 -24.55 -17.11 8.74
CA GLN A 527 -25.78 -16.75 9.46
C GLN A 527 -27.01 -16.91 8.55
N HIS A 528 -26.92 -16.42 7.31
CA HIS A 528 -27.99 -16.58 6.32
C HIS A 528 -28.27 -18.05 5.99
N HIS A 529 -27.22 -18.87 5.87
CA HIS A 529 -27.35 -20.31 5.63
C HIS A 529 -28.04 -21.04 6.80
N GLN A 530 -27.65 -20.73 8.04
CA GLN A 530 -28.26 -21.28 9.25
C GLN A 530 -29.74 -20.89 9.37
N GLN A 531 -30.07 -19.62 9.12
CA GLN A 531 -31.45 -19.13 9.11
C GLN A 531 -32.31 -19.84 8.05
N ALA A 532 -31.79 -20.04 6.84
CA ALA A 532 -32.49 -20.76 5.78
C ALA A 532 -32.73 -22.24 6.16
N ARG A 533 -31.74 -22.92 6.76
CA ARG A 533 -31.91 -24.30 7.23
C ARG A 533 -32.91 -24.41 8.38
N ALA A 534 -32.90 -23.47 9.33
CA ALA A 534 -33.86 -23.45 10.42
C ALA A 534 -35.31 -23.31 9.89
N LYS A 535 -35.55 -22.42 8.93
CA LYS A 535 -36.87 -22.26 8.28
C LYS A 535 -37.37 -23.54 7.61
N ASN A 536 -36.49 -24.25 6.89
CA ASN A 536 -36.82 -25.50 6.22
C ASN A 536 -37.05 -26.68 7.16
N LEU A 537 -36.59 -26.61 8.42
CA LEU A 537 -36.85 -27.62 9.44
C LEU A 537 -38.13 -27.33 10.25
N SER A 538 -38.58 -26.07 10.25
CA SER A 538 -39.76 -25.62 11.00
C SER A 538 -41.06 -25.60 10.18
N GLY A 539 -40.98 -25.77 8.86
CA GLY A 539 -42.13 -25.86 7.94
C GLY A 539 -42.11 -27.18 7.21
#